data_AF-W1VGP4-F1
#
_entry.id   AF-W1VGP4-F1
#
_cell.length_a   1.000
_cell.length_b   1.000
_cell.length_c   1.000
_cell.angle_alpha   90.00
_cell.angle_beta   90.00
_cell.angle_gamma   90.00
#
_symmetry.space_group_name_H-M   'P 1'
#
loop_
_entity.id
_entity.type
_entity.pdbx_description
1 polymer ?
#
loop_
_entity_poly.entity_id
_entity_poly.type
_entity_poly.pdbx_seq_one_letter_code
_entity_poly.pdbx_strand_id
1 'polypeptide(L)'
;MTDAPSPLSAPSSTGYLPAVLGMVAFASSVASIRHAKDADKAPSMALRIELLQTAARRVDSFAQVEAVCAEQGWQATTLAEVFRGSLGEFDERLRPADWPERLLKTYLSLGLLSDFCL
;
A
#
# COMPACT_ATOMS: atom_id res chain seq x y z
N MET A 1 -43.56 12.13 20.49
CA MET A 1 -43.24 10.69 20.36
C MET A 1 -43.28 10.37 18.88
N THR A 2 -42.22 10.08 18.13
CA THR A 2 -40.77 10.08 18.31
C THR A 2 -40.28 10.18 16.87
N ASP A 3 -39.59 11.26 16.51
CA ASP A 3 -39.05 11.42 15.16
C ASP A 3 -37.92 10.39 15.01
N ALA A 4 -38.14 9.36 14.21
CA ALA A 4 -37.14 8.33 13.98
C ALA A 4 -36.03 8.97 13.13
N PRO A 5 -34.74 8.86 13.51
CA PRO A 5 -33.67 9.41 12.71
C PRO A 5 -33.68 8.76 11.34
N SER A 6 -33.87 9.56 10.29
CA SER A 6 -33.70 9.14 8.90
C SER A 6 -32.37 8.38 8.76
N PRO A 7 -32.34 7.24 8.05
CA PRO A 7 -31.08 6.56 7.79
C PRO A 7 -30.17 7.55 7.07
N LEU A 8 -29.01 7.82 7.68
CA LEU A 8 -27.93 8.60 7.08
C LEU A 8 -27.76 8.14 5.63
N SER A 9 -28.13 9.01 4.68
CA SER A 9 -27.84 8.76 3.27
C SER A 9 -26.36 8.38 3.17
N ALA A 10 -26.08 7.15 2.73
CA ALA A 10 -24.72 6.72 2.51
C ALA A 10 -24.03 7.77 1.63
N PRO A 11 -22.82 8.24 1.98
CA PRO A 11 -22.10 9.18 1.14
C PRO A 11 -22.02 8.58 -0.27
N SER A 12 -22.29 9.39 -1.29
CA SER A 12 -22.14 8.97 -2.68
C SER A 12 -20.73 8.39 -2.86
N SER A 13 -20.66 7.09 -3.16
CA SER A 13 -19.43 6.28 -3.13
C SER A 13 -18.29 6.86 -3.98
N THR A 14 -18.62 7.72 -4.94
CA THR A 14 -17.67 8.41 -5.83
C THR A 14 -16.75 9.39 -5.10
N GLY A 15 -17.14 9.94 -3.94
CA GLY A 15 -16.36 10.99 -3.26
C GLY A 15 -14.98 10.53 -2.76
N TYR A 16 -14.86 9.28 -2.33
CA TYR A 16 -13.63 8.74 -1.71
C TYR A 16 -12.79 7.87 -2.63
N LEU A 17 -13.32 7.48 -3.80
CA LEU A 17 -12.65 6.57 -4.72
C LEU A 17 -11.24 7.06 -5.13
N PRO A 18 -11.00 8.35 -5.46
CA PRO A 18 -9.64 8.82 -5.77
C PRO A 18 -8.65 8.64 -4.60
N ALA A 19 -9.10 8.84 -3.37
CA ALA A 19 -8.27 8.70 -2.18
C ALA A 19 -7.91 7.22 -1.94
N VAL A 20 -8.88 6.31 -2.11
CA VAL A 20 -8.62 4.86 -1.98
C VAL A 20 -7.65 4.41 -3.06
N LEU A 21 -7.89 4.75 -4.34
CA LEU A 21 -6.99 4.37 -5.44
C LEU A 21 -5.57 4.93 -5.24
N GLY A 22 -5.46 6.19 -4.80
CA GLY A 22 -4.17 6.80 -4.44
C GLY A 22 -3.47 6.05 -3.31
N MET A 23 -4.20 5.63 -2.29
CA MET A 23 -3.64 4.86 -1.17
C MET A 23 -3.16 3.47 -1.62
N VAL A 24 -3.93 2.75 -2.43
CA VAL A 24 -3.53 1.43 -2.95
C VAL A 24 -2.32 1.53 -3.88
N ALA A 25 -2.27 2.55 -4.73
CA ALA A 25 -1.11 2.83 -5.58
C ALA A 25 0.14 3.15 -4.74
N PHE A 26 0.02 4.05 -3.75
CA PHE A 26 1.12 4.36 -2.84
C PHE A 26 1.60 3.11 -2.08
N ALA A 27 0.68 2.33 -1.51
CA ALA A 27 0.94 1.09 -0.80
C ALA A 27 1.72 0.09 -1.66
N SER A 28 1.29 -0.10 -2.92
CA SER A 28 1.93 -1.01 -3.87
C SER A 28 3.37 -0.58 -4.16
N SER A 29 3.61 0.72 -4.32
CA SER A 29 4.98 1.26 -4.54
C SER A 29 5.90 1.01 -3.34
N VAL A 30 5.42 1.28 -2.13
CA VAL A 30 6.16 1.06 -0.88
C VAL A 30 6.46 -0.42 -0.68
N ALA A 31 5.46 -1.27 -0.93
CA ALA A 31 5.59 -2.71 -0.81
C ALA A 31 6.70 -3.24 -1.74
N SER A 32 6.68 -2.82 -3.00
CA SER A 32 7.72 -3.21 -3.98
C SER A 32 9.11 -2.81 -3.50
N ILE A 33 9.30 -1.54 -3.10
CA ILE A 33 10.58 -1.01 -2.64
C ILE A 33 11.08 -1.75 -1.39
N ARG A 34 10.21 -2.01 -0.41
CA ARG A 34 10.58 -2.70 0.82
C ARG A 34 10.97 -4.14 0.55
N HIS A 35 10.20 -4.88 -0.24
CA HIS A 35 10.56 -6.25 -0.63
C HIS A 35 11.88 -6.31 -1.41
N ALA A 36 12.14 -5.37 -2.32
CA ALA A 36 13.40 -5.30 -3.05
C ALA A 36 14.59 -4.99 -2.12
N LYS A 37 14.43 -4.06 -1.18
CA LYS A 37 15.45 -3.79 -0.13
C LYS A 37 15.65 -5.00 0.77
N ASP A 38 14.59 -5.75 1.07
CA ASP A 38 14.66 -6.95 1.91
C ASP A 38 15.43 -8.06 1.21
N ALA A 39 15.20 -8.23 -0.10
CA ALA A 39 15.94 -9.13 -0.96
C ALA A 39 17.45 -8.84 -0.99
N ASP A 40 17.85 -7.57 -0.98
CA ASP A 40 19.28 -7.19 -1.02
C ASP A 40 20.10 -7.85 0.10
N LYS A 41 19.50 -7.98 1.28
CA LYS A 41 20.16 -8.52 2.48
C LYS A 41 19.74 -9.95 2.82
N ALA A 42 19.01 -10.62 1.93
CA ALA A 42 18.53 -11.97 2.19
C ALA A 42 19.71 -12.94 2.43
N PRO A 43 19.59 -13.88 3.38
CA PRO A 43 20.69 -14.78 3.76
C PRO A 43 20.93 -15.92 2.76
N SER A 44 20.04 -16.08 1.77
CA SER A 44 20.18 -17.07 0.70
C SER A 44 19.65 -16.53 -0.64
N MET A 45 20.15 -17.10 -1.74
CA MET A 45 19.69 -16.73 -3.07
C MET A 45 18.23 -17.12 -3.31
N ALA A 46 17.76 -18.24 -2.74
CA ALA A 46 16.37 -18.65 -2.82
C ALA A 46 15.44 -17.58 -2.22
N LEU A 47 15.72 -17.14 -0.99
CA LEU A 47 14.95 -16.08 -0.34
C LEU A 47 15.05 -14.74 -1.08
N ARG A 48 16.21 -14.43 -1.65
CA ARG A 48 16.38 -13.23 -2.49
C ARG A 48 15.40 -13.24 -3.66
N ILE A 49 15.32 -14.35 -4.39
CA ILE A 49 14.44 -14.47 -5.57
C ILE A 49 12.96 -14.41 -5.16
N GLU A 50 12.55 -15.07 -4.08
CA GLU A 50 11.18 -15.00 -3.57
C GLU A 50 10.75 -13.55 -3.23
N LEU A 51 11.63 -12.79 -2.57
CA LEU A 51 11.37 -11.39 -2.24
C LEU A 51 11.33 -10.51 -3.49
N LEU A 52 12.21 -10.73 -4.48
CA LEU A 52 12.18 -10.01 -5.76
C LEU A 52 10.92 -10.31 -6.57
N GLN A 53 10.46 -11.56 -6.61
CA GLN A 53 9.20 -11.94 -7.25
C GLN A 53 8.00 -11.27 -6.56
N THR A 54 8.04 -11.18 -5.23
CA THR A 54 7.01 -10.47 -4.46
C THR A 54 7.04 -8.96 -4.75
N ALA A 55 8.23 -8.36 -4.86
CA ALA A 55 8.38 -6.97 -5.25
C ALA A 55 7.81 -6.70 -6.67
N ALA A 56 8.05 -7.59 -7.62
CA ALA A 56 7.53 -7.51 -8.98
C ALA A 56 5.99 -7.55 -9.01
N ARG A 57 5.37 -8.50 -8.29
CA ARG A 57 3.91 -8.58 -8.17
C ARG A 57 3.27 -7.29 -7.66
N ARG A 58 3.97 -6.52 -6.81
CA ARG A 58 3.48 -5.22 -6.33
C ARG A 58 3.54 -4.13 -7.40
N VAL A 59 4.48 -4.22 -8.33
CA VAL A 59 4.48 -3.36 -9.53
C VAL A 59 3.27 -3.70 -10.41
N ASP A 60 2.97 -4.98 -10.59
CA ASP A 60 1.77 -5.41 -11.33
C ASP A 60 0.48 -4.90 -10.65
N SER A 61 0.40 -4.94 -9.31
CA SER A 61 -0.72 -4.35 -8.58
C SER A 61 -0.86 -2.84 -8.82
N PHE A 62 0.25 -2.10 -8.91
CA PHE A 62 0.23 -0.68 -9.26
C PHE A 62 -0.35 -0.46 -10.66
N ALA A 63 0.09 -1.25 -11.64
CA ALA A 63 -0.40 -1.18 -13.02
C ALA A 63 -1.92 -1.47 -13.13
N GLN A 64 -2.46 -2.34 -12.29
CA GLN A 64 -3.90 -2.57 -12.21
C GLN A 64 -4.65 -1.33 -11.70
N VAL A 65 -4.10 -0.62 -10.70
CA VAL A 65 -4.67 0.65 -10.22
C VAL A 65 -4.59 1.73 -11.31
N GLU A 66 -3.51 1.79 -12.08
CA GLU A 66 -3.39 2.69 -13.24
C GLU A 66 -4.51 2.47 -14.26
N ALA A 67 -4.81 1.21 -14.59
CA ALA A 67 -5.90 0.88 -15.51
C ALA A 67 -7.26 1.40 -15.01
N VAL A 68 -7.57 1.16 -13.73
CA VAL A 68 -8.82 1.63 -13.10
C VAL A 68 -8.87 3.16 -13.05
N CYS A 69 -7.76 3.83 -12.76
CA CYS A 69 -7.71 5.29 -12.75
C CYS A 69 -7.93 5.87 -14.15
N ALA A 70 -7.35 5.25 -15.18
CA ALA A 70 -7.49 5.69 -16.57
C ALA A 70 -8.94 5.65 -17.05
N GLU A 71 -9.71 4.62 -16.67
CA GLU A 71 -11.15 4.52 -16.96
C GLU A 71 -11.96 5.69 -16.38
N GLN A 72 -11.49 6.28 -15.28
CA GLN A 72 -12.10 7.43 -14.59
C GLN A 72 -11.49 8.78 -14.99
N GLY A 73 -10.49 8.79 -15.90
CA GLY A 73 -9.77 10.00 -16.30
C GLY A 73 -8.79 10.54 -15.25
N TRP A 74 -8.35 9.70 -14.30
CA TRP A 74 -7.38 10.04 -13.27
C TRP A 74 -5.99 9.47 -13.57
N GLN A 75 -4.97 10.01 -12.87
CA GLN A 75 -3.60 9.50 -12.91
C GLN A 75 -3.23 8.91 -11.55
N ALA A 76 -2.96 7.60 -11.50
CA ALA A 76 -2.66 6.91 -10.24
C ALA A 76 -1.44 7.50 -9.50
N THR A 77 -0.42 7.93 -10.24
CA THR A 77 0.77 8.60 -9.69
C THR A 77 0.41 9.91 -9.00
N THR A 78 -0.44 10.74 -9.60
CA THR A 78 -0.93 11.99 -8.98
C THR A 78 -1.75 11.72 -7.72
N LEU A 79 -2.61 10.70 -7.73
CA LEU A 79 -3.41 10.32 -6.56
C LEU A 79 -2.52 9.75 -5.43
N ALA A 80 -1.50 8.95 -5.78
CA ALA A 80 -0.56 8.36 -4.83
C ALA A 80 0.36 9.39 -4.17
N GLU A 81 0.72 10.45 -4.89
CA GLU A 81 1.64 11.50 -4.40
C GLU A 81 1.13 12.15 -3.10
N VAL A 82 -0.18 12.23 -2.91
CA VAL A 82 -0.81 12.76 -1.67
C VAL A 82 -0.40 11.97 -0.42
N PHE A 83 -0.06 10.69 -0.58
CA PHE A 83 0.35 9.80 0.52
C PHE A 83 1.87 9.72 0.68
N ARG A 84 2.65 10.47 -0.11
CA ARG A 84 4.10 10.49 0.04
C ARG A 84 4.49 10.97 1.43
N GLY A 85 5.20 10.13 2.16
CA GLY A 85 5.66 10.44 3.52
C GLY A 85 4.71 9.97 4.63
N SER A 86 3.54 9.39 4.32
CA SER A 86 2.59 8.88 5.32
C SER A 86 3.17 7.81 6.27
N LEU A 87 4.31 7.20 5.92
CA LEU A 87 5.00 6.20 6.73
C LEU A 87 6.26 6.73 7.44
N GLY A 88 6.53 8.05 7.38
CA GLY A 88 7.75 8.65 7.94
C GLY A 88 7.94 8.40 9.44
N GLU A 89 6.97 8.80 10.26
CA GLU A 89 7.03 8.58 11.72
C GLU A 89 7.04 7.09 12.10
N PHE A 90 6.28 6.27 11.36
CA PHE A 90 6.29 4.82 11.51
C PHE A 90 7.70 4.26 11.27
N ASP A 91 8.38 4.73 10.23
CA ASP A 91 9.72 4.30 9.90
C ASP A 91 10.77 4.78 10.90
N GLU A 92 10.60 5.97 11.45
CA GLU A 92 11.48 6.52 12.47
C GLU A 92 11.38 5.77 13.81
N ARG A 93 10.16 5.44 14.24
CA ARG A 93 9.91 4.78 15.52
C ARG A 93 10.24 3.29 15.51
N LEU A 94 10.19 2.66 14.34
CA LEU A 94 10.42 1.23 14.17
C LEU A 94 11.68 0.99 13.32
N ARG A 95 12.83 1.46 13.82
CA ARG A 95 14.13 1.18 13.17
C ARG A 95 14.56 -0.25 13.50
N PRO A 96 14.68 -1.14 12.50
CA PRO A 96 15.07 -2.52 12.76
C PRO A 96 16.55 -2.63 13.16
N ALA A 97 16.88 -3.50 14.11
CA ALA A 97 18.25 -3.78 14.51
C ALA A 97 18.97 -4.70 13.52
N ASP A 98 18.24 -5.65 12.90
CA ASP A 98 18.80 -6.64 12.01
C ASP A 98 17.85 -7.02 10.85
N TRP A 99 18.27 -8.01 10.06
CA TRP A 99 17.51 -8.45 8.90
C TRP A 99 16.17 -9.12 9.25
N PRO A 100 16.10 -10.08 10.18
CA PRO A 100 14.82 -10.63 10.65
C PRO A 100 13.84 -9.57 11.16
N GLU A 101 14.28 -8.62 11.98
CA GLU A 101 13.40 -7.56 12.49
C GLU A 101 12.88 -6.68 11.36
N ARG A 102 13.74 -6.37 10.38
CA ARG A 102 13.33 -5.62 9.18
C ARG A 102 12.29 -6.37 8.35
N LEU A 103 12.49 -7.67 8.13
CA LEU A 103 11.55 -8.52 7.40
C LEU A 103 10.20 -8.59 8.12
N LEU A 104 10.21 -8.77 9.46
CA LEU A 104 9.01 -8.79 10.28
C LEU A 104 8.25 -7.47 10.21
N LYS A 105 8.95 -6.34 10.34
CA LYS A 105 8.37 -5.00 10.15
C LYS A 105 7.71 -4.89 8.78
N THR A 106 8.40 -5.25 7.71
CA THR A 106 7.85 -5.21 6.34
C THR A 106 6.59 -6.07 6.25
N TYR A 107 6.63 -7.31 6.72
CA TYR A 107 5.50 -8.23 6.69
C TYR A 107 4.27 -7.66 7.42
N LEU A 108 4.44 -7.17 8.66
CA LEU A 108 3.33 -6.61 9.44
C LEU A 108 2.79 -5.31 8.84
N SER A 109 3.68 -4.41 8.40
CA SER A 109 3.27 -3.12 7.82
C SER A 109 2.46 -3.32 6.55
N LEU A 110 2.97 -4.19 5.66
CA LEU A 110 2.36 -4.41 4.36
C LEU A 110 1.15 -5.34 4.45
N GLY A 111 1.13 -6.29 5.39
CA GLY A 111 -0.04 -7.09 5.69
C GLY A 111 -1.20 -6.21 6.15
N LEU A 112 -0.98 -5.36 7.15
CA LEU A 112 -2.00 -4.41 7.61
C LEU A 112 -2.48 -3.47 6.49
N LEU A 113 -1.55 -2.94 5.69
CA LEU A 113 -1.90 -2.04 4.59
C LEU A 113 -2.66 -2.75 3.48
N SER A 114 -2.33 -4.02 3.20
CA SER A 114 -3.05 -4.86 2.25
C SER A 114 -4.46 -5.16 2.75
N ASP A 115 -4.63 -5.54 4.01
CA ASP A 115 -5.93 -5.83 4.61
C ASP A 115 -6.84 -4.60 4.67
N PHE A 116 -6.26 -3.39 4.77
CA PHE A 116 -7.02 -2.14 4.71
C PHE A 116 -7.47 -1.78 3.29
N CYS A 117 -6.73 -2.22 2.27
CA CYS A 117 -6.97 -1.88 0.87
C CYS A 117 -7.83 -2.91 0.10
N LEU A 118 -8.04 -4.10 0.67
CA LEU A 118 -8.85 -5.19 0.13
C LEU A 118 -10.27 -5.18 0.70
#